data_AF-A0A849MW60-F1
#
_entry.id   AF-A0A849MW60-F1
#
_cell.length_a   1.000
_cell.length_b   1.000
_cell.length_c   1.000
_cell.angle_alpha   90.00
_cell.angle_beta   90.00
_cell.angle_gamma   90.00
#
_symmetry.space_group_name_H-M   'P 1'
#
loop_
_entity.id
_entity.type
_entity.pdbx_description
1 polymer ?
#
loop_
_entity_poly.entity_id
_entity_poly.type
_entity_poly.pdbx_seq_one_letter_code
_entity_poly.pdbx_strand_id
1 'polypeptide(L)'
;MANTTTLRPESSGPPEAPLPAPTAGDITAFRTGRGSEEHVVDLLAFALGVEAGEPATPETVARLRQQAEAALSAHSFRYLHNSIEDIRREAAAEQLAKLPRPPGFGTMVLANLLALLLFGIVAAWLALHPATLAGLAGLQAG
;
A
#
# COMPACT_ATOMS: atom_id res chain seq x y z
N MET A 1 25.36 21.02 -13.51
CA MET A 1 25.05 19.66 -14.01
C MET A 1 25.47 18.69 -12.92
N ALA A 2 24.51 18.09 -12.22
CA ALA A 2 24.76 17.24 -11.06
C ALA A 2 24.95 15.80 -11.55
N ASN A 3 26.13 15.23 -11.33
CA ASN A 3 26.46 13.85 -11.67
C ASN A 3 26.02 12.95 -10.52
N THR A 4 24.92 12.21 -10.70
CA THR A 4 24.44 11.19 -9.77
C THR A 4 25.39 9.99 -9.81
N THR A 5 26.37 9.99 -8.89
CA THR A 5 27.23 8.83 -8.64
C THR A 5 26.44 7.85 -7.77
N THR A 6 25.94 6.77 -8.39
CA THR A 6 25.34 5.64 -7.68
C THR A 6 26.42 4.90 -6.90
N LEU A 7 26.45 5.11 -5.59
CA LEU A 7 27.23 4.32 -4.64
C LEU A 7 26.67 2.89 -4.62
N ARG A 8 27.31 1.98 -5.35
CA ARG A 8 27.14 0.53 -5.17
C ARG A 8 27.86 0.15 -3.86
N PRO A 9 27.21 -0.50 -2.89
CA PRO A 9 27.92 -1.05 -1.75
C PRO A 9 28.81 -2.18 -2.24
N GLU A 10 30.12 -1.99 -2.14
CA GLU A 10 31.12 -3.04 -2.36
C GLU A 10 30.88 -4.16 -1.34
N SER A 11 30.42 -5.32 -1.83
CA SER A 11 30.26 -6.54 -1.06
C SER A 11 31.63 -7.10 -0.70
N SER A 12 32.16 -6.75 0.47
CA SER A 12 33.36 -7.34 1.05
C SER A 12 33.03 -8.65 1.78
N GLY A 13 32.61 -9.66 1.02
CA GLY A 13 32.46 -11.06 1.45
C GLY A 13 33.65 -11.93 1.00
N PRO A 14 33.88 -13.09 1.64
CA PRO A 14 34.91 -14.04 1.21
C PRO A 14 34.71 -14.46 -0.25
N PRO A 15 35.77 -14.85 -0.98
CA PRO A 15 35.69 -15.21 -2.39
C PRO A 15 34.71 -16.37 -2.57
N GLU A 16 33.57 -16.05 -3.17
CA GLU A 16 32.55 -17.02 -3.54
C GLU A 16 33.19 -18.00 -4.54
N ALA A 17 33.26 -19.27 -4.15
CA ALA A 17 33.82 -20.31 -5.02
C ALA A 17 33.05 -20.28 -6.35
N PRO A 18 33.72 -20.37 -7.51
CA PRO A 18 33.04 -20.35 -8.79
C PRO A 18 32.04 -21.50 -8.85
N LEU A 19 30.75 -21.18 -8.82
CA LEU A 19 29.72 -22.15 -9.12
C LEU A 19 30.00 -22.69 -10.54
N PRO A 20 29.92 -24.02 -10.75
CA PRO A 20 30.10 -24.59 -12.08
C PRO A 20 29.11 -23.91 -13.03
N ALA A 21 29.62 -23.38 -14.15
CA ALA A 21 28.79 -22.70 -15.12
C ALA A 21 27.73 -23.68 -15.66
N PRO A 22 26.44 -23.31 -15.63
CA PRO A 22 25.40 -24.19 -16.14
C PRO A 22 25.66 -24.46 -17.62
N THR A 23 25.55 -25.72 -18.02
CA THR A 23 25.79 -26.10 -19.41
C THR A 23 24.54 -25.88 -20.25
N ALA A 24 24.71 -25.70 -21.57
CA ALA A 24 23.57 -25.56 -22.49
C ALA A 24 22.64 -26.78 -22.47
N GLY A 25 23.16 -27.97 -22.12
CA GLY A 25 22.37 -29.19 -21.94
C GLY A 25 21.42 -29.11 -20.74
N ASP A 26 21.84 -28.49 -19.64
CA ASP A 26 21.02 -28.34 -18.44
C ASP A 26 19.79 -27.48 -18.74
N ILE A 27 19.94 -26.38 -19.48
CA ILE A 27 18.80 -25.52 -19.86
C ILE A 27 17.79 -26.27 -20.74
N THR A 28 18.24 -27.17 -21.62
CA THR A 28 17.32 -27.91 -22.50
C THR A 28 16.45 -28.91 -21.73
N ALA A 29 16.93 -29.45 -20.62
CA ALA A 29 16.14 -30.36 -19.76
C ALA A 29 14.91 -29.66 -19.14
N PHE A 30 15.01 -28.35 -18.90
CA PHE A 30 13.93 -27.54 -18.36
C PHE A 30 12.98 -26.96 -19.41
N ARG A 31 13.19 -27.15 -20.72
CA ARG A 31 12.26 -26.61 -21.73
C ARG A 31 11.14 -27.57 -22.05
N THR A 32 9.90 -27.10 -21.96
CA THR A 32 8.69 -27.81 -22.41
C THR A 32 8.31 -27.50 -23.86
N GLY A 33 8.66 -26.31 -24.36
CA GLY A 33 8.33 -25.85 -25.71
C GLY A 33 6.86 -25.43 -25.89
N ARG A 34 6.12 -25.26 -24.80
CA ARG A 34 4.65 -25.09 -24.80
C ARG A 34 4.19 -23.63 -24.58
N GLY A 35 4.83 -22.70 -25.27
CA GLY A 35 4.40 -21.29 -25.30
C GLY A 35 5.08 -20.38 -24.27
N SER A 36 4.68 -19.10 -24.27
CA SER A 36 5.41 -18.03 -23.58
C SER A 36 5.22 -18.00 -22.06
N GLU A 37 4.04 -18.37 -21.55
CA GLU A 37 3.77 -18.43 -20.10
C GLU A 37 4.57 -19.58 -19.46
N GLU A 38 4.54 -20.74 -20.10
CA GLU A 38 5.29 -21.93 -19.66
C GLU A 38 6.80 -21.71 -19.77
N HIS A 39 7.25 -20.84 -20.69
CA HIS A 39 8.64 -20.43 -20.78
C HIS A 39 9.13 -19.68 -19.53
N VAL A 40 8.31 -18.81 -18.93
CA VAL A 40 8.67 -18.09 -17.70
C VAL A 40 8.81 -19.07 -16.53
N VAL A 41 7.89 -20.03 -16.43
CA VAL A 41 7.96 -21.10 -15.41
C VAL A 41 9.21 -21.96 -15.62
N ASP A 42 9.52 -22.34 -16.85
CA ASP A 42 10.72 -23.12 -17.21
C ASP A 42 12.02 -22.38 -16.85
N LEU A 43 12.09 -21.06 -17.12
CA LEU A 43 13.24 -20.23 -16.75
C LEU A 43 13.40 -20.10 -15.24
N LEU A 44 12.29 -19.92 -14.51
CA LEU A 44 12.32 -19.81 -13.06
C LEU A 44 12.69 -21.15 -12.41
N ALA A 45 12.16 -22.26 -12.91
CA ALA A 45 12.53 -23.60 -12.46
C ALA A 45 14.02 -23.89 -12.67
N PHE A 46 14.56 -23.49 -13.83
CA PHE A 46 15.99 -23.57 -14.10
C PHE A 46 16.81 -22.72 -13.13
N ALA A 47 16.41 -21.46 -12.90
CA ALA A 47 17.12 -20.57 -11.97
C ALA A 47 17.14 -21.14 -10.53
N LEU A 48 16.02 -21.70 -10.06
CA LEU A 48 15.94 -22.37 -8.76
C LEU A 48 16.85 -23.61 -8.69
N GLY A 49 16.94 -24.39 -9.78
CA GLY A 49 17.84 -25.54 -9.84
C GLY A 49 19.32 -25.15 -9.81
N VAL A 50 19.69 -24.07 -10.50
CA VAL A 50 21.06 -23.53 -10.49
C VAL A 50 21.42 -22.98 -9.10
N GLU A 51 20.52 -22.26 -8.46
CA GLU A 51 20.73 -21.74 -7.09
C GLU A 51 20.88 -22.87 -6.06
N ALA A 52 20.07 -23.92 -6.19
CA ALA A 52 20.14 -25.09 -5.31
C ALA A 52 21.35 -25.99 -5.58
N GLY A 53 22.02 -25.86 -6.72
CA GLY A 53 23.12 -26.71 -7.14
C GLY A 53 22.73 -28.18 -7.34
N GLU A 54 21.45 -28.45 -7.63
CA GLU A 54 20.93 -29.81 -7.78
C GLU A 54 21.15 -30.36 -9.21
N PRO A 55 21.42 -31.68 -9.34
CA PRO A 55 21.51 -32.31 -10.66
C PRO A 55 20.14 -32.30 -11.36
N ALA A 56 20.13 -31.97 -12.65
CA ALA A 56 18.92 -31.90 -13.47
C ALA A 56 18.39 -33.31 -13.85
N THR A 57 17.78 -33.99 -12.88
CA THR A 57 17.04 -35.24 -13.10
C THR A 57 15.58 -34.93 -13.48
N PRO A 58 14.86 -35.84 -14.16
CA PRO A 58 13.46 -35.60 -14.51
C PRO A 58 12.57 -35.30 -13.30
N GLU A 59 12.83 -35.94 -12.16
CA GLU A 59 12.07 -35.76 -10.92
C GLU A 59 12.35 -34.41 -10.26
N THR A 60 13.62 -33.99 -10.25
CA THR A 60 14.01 -32.68 -9.69
C THR A 60 13.50 -31.54 -10.56
N VAL A 61 13.57 -31.68 -11.89
CA VAL A 61 12.99 -30.72 -12.85
C VAL A 61 11.48 -30.57 -12.65
N ALA A 62 10.74 -31.68 -12.50
CA ALA A 62 9.29 -31.64 -12.26
C ALA A 62 8.95 -30.93 -10.93
N ARG A 63 9.69 -31.23 -9.86
CA ARG A 63 9.52 -30.57 -8.55
C ARG A 63 9.83 -29.08 -8.63
N LEU A 64 10.94 -28.70 -9.27
CA LEU A 64 11.36 -27.29 -9.42
C LEU A 64 10.36 -26.50 -10.27
N ARG A 65 9.76 -27.11 -11.30
CA ARG A 65 8.66 -26.50 -12.05
C ARG A 65 7.43 -26.24 -11.19
N GLN A 66 7.01 -27.21 -10.39
CA GLN A 66 5.88 -27.03 -9.47
C GLN A 66 6.17 -25.91 -8.45
N GLN A 67 7.41 -25.84 -7.95
CA GLN A 67 7.84 -24.79 -7.05
C GLN A 67 7.86 -23.41 -7.73
N ALA A 68 8.35 -23.34 -8.97
CA ALA A 68 8.36 -22.12 -9.77
C ALA A 68 6.94 -21.61 -10.03
N GLU A 69 6.01 -22.49 -10.38
CA GLU A 69 4.60 -22.15 -10.59
C GLU A 69 3.93 -21.62 -9.31
N ALA A 70 4.16 -22.28 -8.17
CA ALA A 70 3.65 -21.83 -6.88
C ALA A 70 4.23 -20.46 -6.48
N ALA A 71 5.54 -20.26 -6.68
CA ALA A 71 6.21 -19.01 -6.39
C ALA A 71 5.72 -17.87 -7.28
N LEU A 72 5.57 -18.12 -8.59
CA LEU A 72 5.06 -17.15 -9.56
C LEU A 72 3.62 -16.76 -9.22
N SER A 73 2.76 -17.74 -8.90
CA SER A 73 1.37 -17.50 -8.50
C SER A 73 1.28 -16.64 -7.23
N ALA A 74 2.09 -16.97 -6.21
CA ALA A 74 2.14 -16.22 -4.97
C ALA A 74 2.70 -14.80 -5.15
N HIS A 75 3.66 -14.62 -6.05
CA HIS A 75 4.17 -13.29 -6.40
C HIS A 75 3.12 -12.47 -7.15
N SER A 76 2.50 -13.03 -8.19
CA SER A 76 1.45 -12.38 -8.98
C SER A 76 0.26 -11.94 -8.12
N PHE A 77 -0.15 -12.78 -7.16
CA PHE A 77 -1.22 -12.42 -6.23
C PHE A 77 -0.85 -11.20 -5.37
N ARG A 78 0.35 -11.20 -4.78
CA ARG A 78 0.83 -10.07 -3.97
C ARG A 78 0.98 -8.80 -4.80
N TYR A 79 1.54 -8.92 -6.00
CA TYR A 79 1.70 -7.81 -6.92
C TYR A 79 0.36 -7.19 -7.30
N LEU A 80 -0.63 -8.01 -7.66
CA LEU A 80 -1.97 -7.55 -7.98
C LEU A 80 -2.65 -6.88 -6.78
N HIS A 81 -2.53 -7.48 -5.59
CA HIS A 81 -3.09 -6.90 -4.38
C HIS A 81 -2.50 -5.53 -4.07
N ASN A 82 -1.18 -5.40 -4.15
CA ASN A 82 -0.50 -4.12 -3.94
C ASN A 82 -0.91 -3.09 -4.99
N SER A 83 -0.98 -3.51 -6.26
CA SER A 83 -1.41 -2.63 -7.36
C SER A 83 -2.83 -2.12 -7.18
N ILE A 84 -3.75 -2.96 -6.69
CA ILE A 84 -5.13 -2.56 -6.38
C ILE A 84 -5.17 -1.53 -5.25
N GLU A 85 -4.38 -1.73 -4.20
CA GLU A 85 -4.31 -0.78 -3.09
C GLU A 85 -3.72 0.57 -3.53
N ASP A 86 -2.75 0.57 -4.42
CA ASP A 86 -2.20 1.80 -4.99
C ASP A 86 -3.24 2.55 -5.85
N ILE A 87 -3.97 1.84 -6.72
CA ILE A 87 -5.07 2.44 -7.51
C ILE A 87 -6.15 3.02 -6.59
N ARG A 88 -6.49 2.33 -5.50
CA ARG A 88 -7.48 2.81 -4.53
C ARG A 88 -7.02 4.08 -3.83
N ARG A 89 -5.75 4.16 -3.43
CA ARG A 89 -5.17 5.37 -2.82
C ARG A 89 -5.17 6.53 -3.80
N GLU A 90 -4.81 6.28 -5.06
CA GLU A 90 -4.82 7.30 -6.11
C GLU A 90 -6.24 7.81 -6.37
N ALA A 91 -7.21 6.91 -6.51
CA ALA A 91 -8.62 7.28 -6.68
C ALA A 91 -9.16 8.07 -5.47
N ALA A 92 -8.81 7.67 -4.25
CA ALA A 92 -9.19 8.39 -3.03
C ALA A 92 -8.56 9.79 -2.97
N ALA A 93 -7.28 9.91 -3.34
CA ALA A 93 -6.58 11.19 -3.43
C ALA A 93 -7.22 12.10 -4.49
N GLU A 94 -7.60 11.56 -5.64
CA GLU A 94 -8.28 12.31 -6.70
C GLU A 94 -9.67 12.78 -6.28
N GLN A 95 -10.42 11.95 -5.54
CA GLN A 95 -11.72 12.35 -4.98
C GLN A 95 -11.57 13.43 -3.91
N LEU A 96 -10.58 13.31 -3.02
CA LEU A 96 -10.28 14.33 -2.02
C LEU A 96 -9.84 15.66 -2.66
N ALA A 97 -9.11 15.60 -3.76
CA ALA A 97 -8.72 16.80 -4.52
C ALA A 97 -9.92 17.53 -5.15
N LYS A 98 -11.01 16.81 -5.47
CA LYS A 98 -12.25 17.38 -6.01
C LYS A 98 -13.17 17.99 -4.95
N LEU A 99 -12.99 17.62 -3.67
CA LEU A 99 -13.77 18.17 -2.58
C LEU A 99 -13.29 19.59 -2.21
N PRO A 100 -14.20 20.54 -1.93
CA PRO A 100 -13.82 21.83 -1.41
C PRO A 100 -13.08 21.62 -0.07
N ARG A 101 -11.97 22.34 0.12
CA ARG A 101 -11.18 22.26 1.35
C ARG A 101 -12.10 22.49 2.56
N PRO A 102 -12.07 21.61 3.58
CA PRO A 102 -12.88 21.81 4.76
C PRO A 102 -12.50 23.14 5.44
N PRO A 103 -13.46 23.79 6.15
CA PRO A 103 -13.17 25.01 6.87
C PRO A 103 -12.02 24.78 7.84
N GLY A 104 -11.02 25.66 7.80
CA GLY A 104 -9.82 25.55 8.62
C GLY A 104 -10.15 25.62 10.11
N PHE A 105 -9.23 25.15 10.95
CA PHE A 105 -9.37 25.19 12.41
C PHE A 105 -9.75 26.59 12.93
N GLY A 106 -9.16 27.65 12.36
CA GLY A 106 -9.50 29.03 12.72
C GLY A 106 -10.96 29.39 12.43
N THR A 107 -11.52 28.92 11.31
CA THR A 107 -12.94 29.12 10.96
C THR A 107 -13.85 28.41 11.96
N MET A 108 -13.50 27.18 12.37
CA MET A 108 -14.23 26.43 13.41
C MET A 108 -14.20 27.16 14.76
N VAL A 109 -13.02 27.63 15.18
CA VAL A 109 -12.85 28.38 16.43
C VAL A 109 -13.66 29.68 16.40
N LEU A 110 -13.59 30.43 15.30
CA LEU A 110 -14.36 31.66 15.13
C LEU A 110 -15.87 31.41 15.17
N ALA A 111 -16.34 30.36 14.50
CA ALA A 111 -17.75 29.97 14.53
C ALA A 111 -18.20 29.64 15.97
N ASN A 112 -17.37 28.94 16.74
CA ASN A 112 -17.69 28.59 18.12
C ASN A 112 -17.67 29.82 19.04
N LEU A 113 -16.72 30.75 18.86
CA LEU A 113 -16.69 32.01 19.59
C LEU A 113 -17.92 32.87 19.28
N LEU A 114 -18.36 32.92 18.01
CA LEU A 114 -19.60 33.58 17.61
C LEU A 114 -20.83 32.93 18.27
N ALA A 115 -20.90 31.60 18.29
CA ALA A 115 -21.99 30.89 18.96
C ALA A 115 -22.05 31.21 20.46
N LEU A 116 -20.89 31.20 21.14
CA LEU A 116 -20.79 31.55 22.55
C LEU A 116 -21.16 33.02 22.80
N LEU A 117 -20.74 33.93 21.93
CA LEU A 117 -21.10 35.35 22.01
C LEU A 117 -22.61 35.53 21.91
N LEU A 118 -23.25 34.92 20.89
CA LEU A 118 -24.70 34.98 20.69
C LEU A 118 -25.45 34.39 21.88
N PHE A 119 -25.01 33.23 22.37
CA PHE A 119 -25.58 32.60 23.54
C PHE A 119 -25.46 33.50 24.78
N GLY A 120 -24.31 34.13 24.99
CA GLY A 120 -24.08 35.08 26.07
C GLY A 120 -24.98 36.31 25.98
N ILE A 121 -25.19 36.85 24.78
CA ILE A 121 -26.12 37.97 24.54
C ILE A 121 -27.55 37.58 24.91
N VAL A 122 -28.01 36.41 24.46
CA VAL A 122 -29.35 35.91 24.78
C VAL A 122 -29.51 35.67 26.28
N ALA A 123 -28.51 35.05 26.93
CA ALA A 123 -28.52 34.80 28.37
C ALA A 123 -28.53 36.11 29.18
N ALA A 124 -27.73 37.10 28.79
CA ALA A 124 -27.71 38.41 29.42
C ALA A 124 -29.05 39.14 29.24
N TRP A 125 -29.62 39.11 28.04
CA TRP A 125 -30.94 39.69 27.78
C TRP A 125 -32.03 39.04 28.66
N LEU A 126 -32.05 37.71 28.76
CA LEU A 126 -32.97 36.99 29.65
C LEU A 126 -32.78 37.36 31.13
N ALA A 127 -31.52 37.53 31.58
CA ALA A 127 -31.21 37.94 32.95
C ALA A 127 -31.74 39.35 33.27
N LEU A 128 -31.76 40.27 32.30
CA LEU A 128 -32.34 41.61 32.43
C LEU A 128 -33.88 41.61 32.36
N HIS A 129 -34.51 40.53 31.87
CA HIS A 129 -35.96 40.39 31.76
C HIS A 129 -36.51 39.22 32.60
N PRO A 130 -36.38 39.25 33.94
CA PRO A 130 -36.74 38.14 34.83
C PRO A 130 -38.23 37.75 34.78
N ALA A 131 -39.13 38.67 34.40
CA ALA A 131 -40.55 38.37 34.20
C ALA A 131 -40.78 37.38 33.03
N THR A 132 -39.93 37.41 32.00
CA THR A 132 -40.00 36.46 30.87
C THR A 132 -39.48 35.07 31.26
N LEU A 133 -38.47 35.01 32.14
CA LEU A 133 -37.97 33.77 32.73
C LEU A 133 -39.02 33.14 33.67
N ALA A 134 -39.71 33.94 34.48
CA ALA A 134 -40.80 33.47 35.35
C ALA A 134 -42.00 32.93 34.54
N GLY A 135 -42.34 33.56 33.41
CA GLY A 135 -43.36 33.07 32.49
C GLY A 135 -42.98 31.76 31.76
N LEU A 136 -41.72 31.60 31.37
CA LEU A 136 -41.20 30.36 30.75
C LEU A 136 -40.99 29.22 31.75
N ALA A 137 -40.62 29.53 33.00
CA ALA A 137 -40.43 28.56 34.08
C ALA A 137 -41.74 28.12 34.75
N GLY A 138 -42.89 28.62 34.29
CA GLY A 138 -44.22 28.25 34.81
C GLY A 138 -44.52 28.79 36.21
N LEU A 139 -43.78 29.80 36.68
CA LEU A 139 -43.93 30.37 38.03
C LEU A 139 -45.03 31.44 38.12
N GLN A 140 -45.78 31.66 37.04
CA GLN A 140 -46.86 32.65 36.95
C GLN A 140 -48.22 31.99 36.69
N ALA A 141 -48.48 30.86 37.35
CA ALA A 141 -49.82 30.32 37.56
C ALA A 141 -50.03 30.15 39.07
N GLY A 142 -50.44 31.25 39.71
CA GLY A 142 -50.74 31.34 41.14
C GLY A 142 -51.24 32.74 41.46
#